data_AF-R9N086-F1
#
_entry.id   AF-R9N086-F1
#
_cell.length_a   1.000
_cell.length_b   1.000
_cell.length_c   1.000
_cell.angle_alpha   90.00
_cell.angle_beta   90.00
_cell.angle_gamma   90.00
#
_symmetry.space_group_name_H-M   'P 1'
#
loop_
_entity.id
_entity.type
_entity.pdbx_description
1 polymer ?
#
loop_
_entity_poly.entity_id
_entity_poly.type
_entity_poly.pdbx_seq_one_letter_code
_entity_poly.pdbx_strand_id
1 'polypeptide(L)'
;MTIGVNCGHTLHGAGSGAEGLFREAEHTRLVGQALVDLLKEAGIYVADCTIDKADTCQEYLAKVVSFANREDLDWFISIHFNASASHKGKGVEIYTYKGKQYPQAKAICEEMAKLGFENRGVKEGSGLYVIRKTRAKAMLVEVCFCDNQQDVDTYYKIGAARAVSQIIFNSICGQCRQGENEKSPGRVQEKSKEQTTFMEFVGAIARKDWKERRIMLPSVVTAQAIKESAWGTSELACKANALFGIKENGWKGRIYIKEAIEQKPDGSYYKVDDTRWRAYDNWEQSILDHNNYIATRSTDGGRSLRYGAVIGCCDPELVCWYLQRCGYATSITYAESLMKDYVVKYDLTVYDKP
;
A
#
# COMPACT_ATOMS: atom_id res chain seq x y z
N MET A 1 -19.72 -9.01 -15.77
CA MET A 1 -19.44 -7.60 -15.51
C MET A 1 -17.99 -7.33 -15.91
N THR A 2 -17.74 -6.25 -16.61
CA THR A 2 -16.42 -5.85 -17.12
C THR A 2 -16.14 -4.43 -16.63
N ILE A 3 -15.07 -4.24 -15.87
CA ILE A 3 -14.78 -2.95 -15.22
C ILE A 3 -13.41 -2.43 -15.67
N GLY A 4 -13.36 -1.19 -16.14
CA GLY A 4 -12.11 -0.46 -16.34
C GLY A 4 -11.74 0.29 -15.06
N VAL A 5 -10.54 0.06 -14.55
CA VAL A 5 -9.99 0.81 -13.41
C VAL A 5 -8.84 1.69 -13.91
N ASN A 6 -8.90 2.98 -13.61
CA ASN A 6 -7.82 3.91 -13.85
C ASN A 6 -7.32 4.46 -12.52
N CYS A 7 -6.06 4.16 -12.17
CA CYS A 7 -5.38 4.87 -11.09
C CYS A 7 -4.97 6.23 -11.68
N GLY A 8 -5.61 7.30 -11.21
CA GLY A 8 -5.40 8.64 -11.74
C GLY A 8 -3.92 9.03 -11.72
N HIS A 9 -3.56 9.84 -12.71
CA HIS A 9 -2.24 10.47 -12.91
C HIS A 9 -1.12 9.51 -13.29
N THR A 10 0.00 10.08 -13.74
CA THR A 10 1.25 9.37 -14.07
C THR A 10 2.21 9.35 -12.88
N LEU A 11 2.99 8.27 -12.71
CA LEU A 11 4.12 8.27 -11.78
C LEU A 11 5.27 9.16 -12.24
N HIS A 12 5.44 9.31 -13.55
CA HIS A 12 6.53 10.06 -14.14
C HIS A 12 6.06 10.85 -15.37
N GLY A 13 6.66 12.01 -15.61
CA GLY A 13 6.28 12.87 -16.72
C GLY A 13 5.04 13.72 -16.41
N ALA A 14 4.31 14.09 -17.47
CA ALA A 14 3.21 15.03 -17.36
C ALA A 14 1.91 14.37 -16.86
N GLY A 15 1.16 15.10 -16.05
CA GLY A 15 -0.10 14.63 -15.47
C GLY A 15 0.11 13.85 -14.17
N SER A 16 1.03 14.29 -13.30
CA SER A 16 1.41 13.62 -12.05
C SER A 16 0.47 13.85 -10.86
N GLY A 17 -0.58 14.65 -11.04
CA GLY A 17 -1.56 14.94 -10.00
C GLY A 17 -1.08 15.88 -8.92
N ALA A 18 -1.82 15.92 -7.81
CA ALA A 18 -1.53 16.75 -6.67
C ALA A 18 -0.42 16.15 -5.77
N GLU A 19 0.36 17.03 -5.16
CA GLU A 19 1.32 16.71 -4.10
C GLU A 19 0.90 17.47 -2.84
N GLY A 20 0.33 16.75 -1.87
CA GLY A 20 -0.09 17.29 -0.58
C GLY A 20 0.70 16.67 0.57
N LEU A 21 -0.03 16.29 1.63
CA LEU A 21 0.52 15.50 2.74
C LEU A 21 0.90 14.08 2.32
N PHE A 22 0.30 13.60 1.23
CA PHE A 22 0.82 12.51 0.43
C PHE A 22 0.70 12.84 -1.06
N ARG A 23 1.41 12.08 -1.89
CA ARG A 23 1.38 12.21 -3.35
C ARG A 23 0.20 11.46 -3.92
N GLU A 24 -0.70 12.17 -4.60
CA GLU A 24 -1.95 11.61 -5.12
C GLU A 24 -1.69 10.38 -6.01
N ALA A 25 -0.76 10.48 -6.96
CA ALA A 25 -0.46 9.39 -7.90
C ALA A 25 -0.06 8.07 -7.21
N GLU A 26 0.58 8.12 -6.04
CA GLU A 26 0.94 6.90 -5.29
C GLU A 26 -0.28 6.28 -4.63
N HIS A 27 -1.13 7.11 -4.01
CA HIS A 27 -2.32 6.65 -3.31
C HIS A 27 -3.45 6.20 -4.24
N THR A 28 -3.58 6.78 -5.44
CA THR A 28 -4.53 6.29 -6.45
C THR A 28 -4.21 4.85 -6.86
N ARG A 29 -2.92 4.48 -6.89
CA ARG A 29 -2.46 3.12 -7.21
C ARG A 29 -2.69 2.16 -6.07
N LEU A 30 -2.50 2.58 -4.82
CA LEU A 30 -2.86 1.74 -3.67
C LEU A 30 -4.35 1.38 -3.68
N VAL A 31 -5.22 2.40 -3.79
CA VAL A 31 -6.69 2.18 -3.82
C VAL A 31 -7.09 1.39 -5.07
N GLY A 32 -6.52 1.72 -6.23
CA GLY A 32 -6.83 1.08 -7.49
C GLY A 32 -6.41 -0.39 -7.53
N GLN A 33 -5.20 -0.72 -7.08
CA GLN A 33 -4.75 -2.11 -7.03
C GLN A 33 -5.59 -2.93 -6.05
N ALA A 34 -5.87 -2.40 -4.85
CA ALA A 34 -6.73 -3.08 -3.88
C ALA A 34 -8.15 -3.32 -4.44
N LEU A 35 -8.70 -2.38 -5.22
CA LEU A 35 -9.98 -2.55 -5.90
C LEU A 35 -9.90 -3.61 -7.02
N VAL A 36 -8.84 -3.60 -7.82
CA VAL A 36 -8.60 -4.59 -8.88
C VAL A 36 -8.56 -5.99 -8.28
N ASP A 37 -7.88 -6.17 -7.14
CA ASP A 37 -7.77 -7.45 -6.46
C ASP A 37 -9.13 -7.94 -5.97
N LEU A 38 -9.90 -7.09 -5.28
CA LEU A 38 -11.26 -7.42 -4.83
C LEU A 38 -12.18 -7.83 -6.00
N LEU A 39 -12.10 -7.12 -7.12
CA LEU A 39 -12.88 -7.42 -8.32
C LEU A 39 -12.47 -8.77 -8.94
N LYS A 40 -11.16 -9.02 -9.06
CA LYS A 40 -10.65 -10.30 -9.59
C LYS A 40 -11.00 -11.47 -8.68
N GLU A 41 -10.89 -11.31 -7.36
CA GLU A 41 -11.31 -12.31 -6.36
C GLU A 41 -12.81 -12.65 -6.48
N ALA A 42 -13.64 -11.67 -6.88
CA ALA A 42 -15.06 -11.86 -7.16
C ALA A 42 -15.37 -12.44 -8.56
N GLY A 43 -14.34 -12.81 -9.35
CA GLY A 43 -14.51 -13.34 -10.71
C GLY A 43 -14.92 -12.29 -11.74
N ILE A 44 -14.73 -11.00 -11.45
CA ILE A 44 -15.02 -9.89 -12.37
C ILE A 44 -13.78 -9.63 -13.23
N TYR A 45 -14.00 -9.47 -14.54
CA TYR A 45 -12.92 -9.07 -15.44
C TYR A 45 -12.61 -7.57 -15.25
N VAL A 46 -11.32 -7.27 -15.09
CA VAL A 46 -10.82 -5.91 -14.87
C VAL A 46 -9.84 -5.51 -15.97
N ALA A 47 -10.16 -4.44 -16.69
CA ALA A 47 -9.26 -3.79 -17.63
C ALA A 47 -8.47 -2.69 -16.92
N ASP A 48 -7.14 -2.83 -16.86
CA ASP A 48 -6.28 -1.78 -16.32
C ASP A 48 -6.11 -0.65 -17.35
N CYS A 49 -6.61 0.53 -16.98
CA CYS A 49 -6.56 1.75 -17.79
C CYS A 49 -5.52 2.75 -17.24
N THR A 50 -4.63 2.33 -16.34
CA THR A 50 -3.61 3.16 -15.69
C THR A 50 -2.46 3.49 -16.63
N ILE A 51 -1.95 4.72 -16.57
CA ILE A 51 -0.82 5.20 -17.38
C ILE A 51 0.23 5.79 -16.45
N ASP A 52 1.40 5.13 -16.35
CA ASP A 52 2.47 5.58 -15.45
C ASP A 52 3.40 6.65 -16.04
N LYS A 53 3.38 6.84 -17.35
CA LYS A 53 4.22 7.83 -18.03
C LYS A 53 3.58 8.41 -19.29
N ALA A 54 3.65 9.73 -19.42
CA ALA A 54 3.30 10.48 -20.62
C ALA A 54 4.17 11.73 -20.77
N ASP A 55 4.34 12.20 -22.00
CA ASP A 55 5.11 13.41 -22.29
C ASP A 55 4.25 14.67 -22.10
N THR A 56 2.93 14.56 -22.30
CA THR A 56 1.97 15.65 -22.05
C THR A 56 0.72 15.18 -21.31
N CYS A 57 0.06 16.11 -20.60
CA CYS A 57 -1.22 15.82 -19.92
C CYS A 57 -2.32 15.39 -20.92
N GLN A 58 -2.34 15.99 -22.11
CA GLN A 58 -3.29 15.61 -23.16
C GLN A 58 -3.08 14.17 -23.65
N GLU A 59 -1.82 13.77 -23.82
CA GLU A 59 -1.47 12.40 -24.20
C GLU A 59 -1.86 11.39 -23.12
N TYR A 60 -1.57 11.70 -21.84
CA TYR A 60 -2.01 10.89 -20.70
C TYR A 60 -3.52 10.64 -20.75
N LEU A 61 -4.32 11.70 -20.81
CA LEU A 61 -5.78 11.61 -20.81
C LEU A 61 -6.31 10.85 -22.05
N ALA A 62 -5.70 11.06 -23.22
CA ALA A 62 -6.07 10.37 -24.46
C ALA A 62 -5.75 8.87 -24.39
N LYS A 63 -4.61 8.48 -23.79
CA LYS A 63 -4.22 7.08 -23.58
C LYS A 63 -5.21 6.37 -22.66
N VAL A 64 -5.54 6.94 -21.50
CA VAL A 64 -6.51 6.35 -20.55
C VAL A 64 -7.84 6.04 -21.25
N VAL A 65 -8.39 7.01 -21.97
CA VAL A 65 -9.66 6.85 -22.70
C VAL A 65 -9.53 5.85 -23.84
N SER A 66 -8.40 5.83 -24.56
CA SER A 66 -8.15 4.87 -25.63
C SER A 66 -8.15 3.43 -25.11
N PHE A 67 -7.52 3.16 -23.96
CA PHE A 67 -7.58 1.85 -23.30
C PHE A 67 -9.01 1.50 -22.87
N ALA A 68 -9.69 2.40 -22.16
CA ALA A 68 -11.05 2.15 -21.69
C ALA A 68 -12.04 1.86 -22.85
N ASN A 69 -11.92 2.58 -23.97
CA ASN A 69 -12.86 2.46 -25.09
C ASN A 69 -12.60 1.29 -26.04
N ARG A 70 -11.45 0.61 -25.92
CA ARG A 70 -11.16 -0.65 -26.64
C ARG A 70 -11.93 -1.83 -26.05
N GLU A 71 -12.28 -1.73 -24.78
CA GLU A 71 -13.03 -2.73 -24.05
C GLU A 71 -14.53 -2.40 -24.07
N ASP A 72 -15.37 -3.43 -23.90
CA ASP A 72 -16.81 -3.26 -23.70
C ASP A 72 -17.11 -3.23 -22.19
N LEU A 73 -16.84 -2.08 -21.56
CA LEU A 73 -16.93 -1.93 -20.11
C LEU A 73 -18.37 -1.61 -19.66
N ASP A 74 -18.82 -2.29 -18.59
CA ASP A 74 -20.02 -1.91 -17.84
C ASP A 74 -19.78 -0.64 -17.02
N TRP A 75 -18.54 -0.49 -16.51
CA TRP A 75 -18.10 0.64 -15.71
C TRP A 75 -16.67 1.05 -16.04
N PHE A 76 -16.42 2.35 -16.07
CA PHE A 76 -15.10 2.95 -15.96
C PHE A 76 -15.02 3.74 -14.64
N ILE A 77 -14.01 3.44 -13.83
CA ILE A 77 -13.81 4.04 -12.51
C ILE A 77 -12.41 4.63 -12.46
N SER A 78 -12.36 5.96 -12.39
CA SER A 78 -11.12 6.72 -12.22
C SER A 78 -10.94 7.05 -10.75
N ILE A 79 -9.81 6.68 -10.13
CA ILE A 79 -9.55 6.92 -8.71
C ILE A 79 -8.60 8.09 -8.57
N HIS A 80 -8.96 9.04 -7.73
CA HIS A 80 -8.28 10.32 -7.51
C HIS A 80 -8.31 10.75 -6.04
N PHE A 81 -7.45 11.70 -5.69
CA PHE A 81 -7.53 12.43 -4.43
C PHE A 81 -7.49 13.92 -4.72
N ASN A 82 -8.34 14.66 -4.03
CA ASN A 82 -8.56 16.06 -4.31
C ASN A 82 -7.46 16.92 -3.68
N ALA A 83 -7.37 18.17 -4.11
CA ALA A 83 -6.56 19.19 -3.48
C ALA A 83 -7.23 20.56 -3.63
N SER A 84 -6.92 21.49 -2.73
CA SER A 84 -7.47 22.85 -2.75
C SER A 84 -6.38 23.88 -2.54
N ALA A 85 -6.48 25.02 -3.24
CA ALA A 85 -5.49 26.09 -3.08
C ALA A 85 -5.36 26.62 -1.64
N SER A 86 -6.40 26.45 -0.81
CA SER A 86 -6.40 26.85 0.60
C SER A 86 -6.05 25.72 1.57
N HIS A 87 -5.88 24.48 1.10
CA HIS A 87 -5.72 23.26 1.91
C HIS A 87 -6.85 23.00 2.92
N LYS A 88 -7.99 23.69 2.75
CA LYS A 88 -9.18 23.58 3.62
C LYS A 88 -10.31 22.77 3.00
N GLY A 89 -10.22 22.46 1.70
CA GLY A 89 -11.12 21.50 1.07
C GLY A 89 -11.00 20.15 1.79
N LYS A 90 -12.14 19.50 2.02
CA LYS A 90 -12.20 18.19 2.67
C LYS A 90 -13.46 17.45 2.27
N GLY A 91 -13.43 16.13 2.41
CA GLY A 91 -14.52 15.22 2.09
C GLY A 91 -14.39 14.50 0.75
N VAL A 92 -15.36 13.61 0.53
CA VAL A 92 -15.47 12.75 -0.66
C VAL A 92 -16.39 13.39 -1.69
N GLU A 93 -16.02 13.33 -2.98
CA GLU A 93 -16.90 13.69 -4.09
C GLU A 93 -16.75 12.76 -5.29
N ILE A 94 -17.83 12.58 -6.05
CA ILE A 94 -17.81 11.74 -7.26
C ILE A 94 -18.22 12.56 -8.47
N TYR A 95 -17.41 12.58 -9.50
CA TYR A 95 -17.75 13.23 -10.77
C TYR A 95 -18.32 12.23 -11.76
N THR A 96 -19.44 12.60 -12.39
CA THR A 96 -20.11 11.78 -13.40
C THR A 96 -20.55 12.64 -14.58
N TYR A 97 -20.77 12.03 -15.74
CA TYR A 97 -21.23 12.78 -16.91
C TYR A 97 -22.62 13.38 -16.68
N LYS A 98 -22.76 14.69 -16.91
CA LYS A 98 -23.93 15.52 -16.61
C LYS A 98 -24.38 15.47 -15.13
N GLY A 99 -23.48 15.15 -14.20
CA GLY A 99 -23.79 15.00 -12.78
C GLY A 99 -24.81 13.91 -12.48
N LYS A 100 -24.85 12.87 -13.33
CA LYS A 100 -25.80 11.76 -13.20
C LYS A 100 -25.64 11.04 -11.86
N GLN A 101 -26.72 11.04 -11.09
CA GLN A 101 -26.80 10.50 -9.73
C GLN A 101 -26.89 8.97 -9.73
N TYR A 102 -25.83 8.28 -10.15
CA TYR A 102 -25.80 6.82 -10.08
C TYR A 102 -25.91 6.34 -8.62
N PRO A 103 -26.78 5.35 -8.31
CA PRO A 103 -26.90 4.82 -6.95
C PRO A 103 -25.56 4.41 -6.34
N GLN A 104 -24.69 3.79 -7.14
CA GLN A 104 -23.35 3.37 -6.72
C GLN A 104 -22.47 4.56 -6.30
N ALA A 105 -22.51 5.67 -7.05
CA ALA A 105 -21.75 6.87 -6.73
C ALA A 105 -22.25 7.55 -5.45
N LYS A 106 -23.57 7.58 -5.24
CA LYS A 106 -24.16 8.10 -4.00
C LYS A 106 -23.79 7.22 -2.80
N ALA A 107 -23.87 5.91 -2.95
CA ALA A 107 -23.50 4.96 -1.92
C ALA A 107 -22.04 5.12 -1.47
N ILE A 108 -21.09 5.30 -2.41
CA ILE A 108 -19.68 5.57 -2.05
C ILE A 108 -19.57 6.81 -1.17
N CYS A 109 -20.20 7.93 -1.57
CA CYS A 109 -20.20 9.15 -0.75
C CYS A 109 -20.84 8.95 0.63
N GLU A 110 -21.96 8.23 0.69
CA GLU A 110 -22.71 7.97 1.93
C GLU A 110 -21.93 7.07 2.90
N GLU A 111 -21.32 5.99 2.41
CA GLU A 111 -20.51 5.08 3.25
C GLU A 111 -19.23 5.76 3.76
N MET A 112 -18.53 6.51 2.89
CA MET A 112 -17.37 7.30 3.31
C MET A 112 -17.75 8.34 4.37
N ALA A 113 -18.92 8.96 4.25
CA ALA A 113 -19.40 9.93 5.24
C ALA A 113 -19.62 9.33 6.64
N LYS A 114 -20.11 8.08 6.71
CA LYS A 114 -20.25 7.35 7.98
C LYS A 114 -18.90 7.13 8.69
N LEU A 115 -17.81 7.15 7.93
CA LEU A 115 -16.45 6.97 8.44
C LEU A 115 -15.74 8.28 8.80
N GLY A 116 -16.43 9.42 8.65
CA GLY A 116 -15.95 10.72 9.13
C GLY A 116 -15.56 11.72 8.04
N PHE A 117 -15.70 11.36 6.76
CA PHE A 117 -15.50 12.30 5.66
C PHE A 117 -16.70 13.22 5.47
N GLU A 118 -16.47 14.45 5.00
CA GLU A 118 -17.56 15.32 4.56
C GLU A 118 -18.18 14.77 3.26
N ASN A 119 -19.50 14.59 3.22
CA ASN A 119 -20.19 14.15 2.01
C ASN A 119 -20.44 15.36 1.09
N ARG A 120 -19.67 15.46 0.01
CA ARG A 120 -19.83 16.54 -0.98
C ARG A 120 -20.70 16.11 -2.16
N GLY A 121 -21.08 14.84 -2.22
CA GLY A 121 -22.02 14.26 -3.16
C GLY A 121 -21.47 14.09 -4.57
N VAL A 122 -22.39 13.74 -5.48
CA VAL A 122 -22.09 13.57 -6.90
C VAL A 122 -22.11 14.94 -7.60
N LYS A 123 -21.03 15.27 -8.30
CA LYS A 123 -20.79 16.52 -9.01
C LYS A 123 -20.87 16.34 -10.53
N GLU A 124 -21.06 17.47 -11.23
CA GLU A 124 -21.02 17.50 -12.68
C GLU A 124 -19.57 17.36 -13.18
N GLY A 125 -19.27 16.25 -13.85
CA GLY A 125 -17.96 15.89 -14.38
C GLY A 125 -17.79 15.99 -15.90
N SER A 126 -18.74 16.52 -16.68
CA SER A 126 -18.59 16.56 -18.16
C SER A 126 -17.40 17.42 -18.64
N GLY A 127 -16.82 18.25 -17.78
CA GLY A 127 -15.57 18.96 -18.07
C GLY A 127 -14.33 18.05 -18.03
N LEU A 128 -14.38 16.95 -17.29
CA LEU A 128 -13.26 16.04 -17.09
C LEU A 128 -13.12 15.12 -18.31
N TYR A 129 -11.92 15.08 -18.89
CA TYR A 129 -11.70 14.39 -20.17
C TYR A 129 -12.07 12.90 -20.11
N VAL A 130 -11.63 12.19 -19.07
CA VAL A 130 -11.90 10.75 -18.89
C VAL A 130 -13.37 10.44 -18.66
N ILE A 131 -14.13 11.35 -18.05
CA ILE A 131 -15.59 11.21 -17.89
C ILE A 131 -16.33 11.49 -19.19
N ARG A 132 -15.91 12.54 -19.90
CA ARG A 132 -16.57 12.99 -21.14
C ARG A 132 -16.33 12.07 -22.32
N LYS A 133 -15.13 11.47 -22.42
CA LYS A 133 -14.68 10.77 -23.63
C LYS A 133 -14.73 9.24 -23.51
N THR A 134 -14.99 8.70 -22.32
CA THR A 134 -15.22 7.26 -22.15
C THR A 134 -16.63 6.90 -22.61
N ARG A 135 -16.77 5.81 -23.38
CA ARG A 135 -18.03 5.30 -23.93
C ARG A 135 -18.89 4.63 -22.86
N ALA A 136 -18.25 3.90 -21.96
CA ALA A 136 -18.88 3.19 -20.86
C ALA A 136 -19.47 4.12 -19.81
N LYS A 137 -20.28 3.57 -18.91
CA LYS A 137 -20.74 4.27 -17.71
C LYS A 137 -19.52 4.68 -16.88
N ALA A 138 -19.33 5.97 -16.63
CA ALA A 138 -18.10 6.48 -16.01
C ALA A 138 -18.37 7.21 -14.69
N MET A 139 -17.48 7.01 -13.71
CA MET A 139 -17.35 7.85 -12.52
C MET A 139 -15.87 8.14 -12.23
N LEU A 140 -15.60 9.30 -11.64
CA LEU A 140 -14.29 9.65 -11.09
C LEU A 140 -14.48 9.89 -9.60
N VAL A 141 -13.75 9.15 -8.80
CA VAL A 141 -13.84 9.12 -7.34
C VAL A 141 -12.74 10.01 -6.79
N GLU A 142 -13.10 11.17 -6.24
CA GLU A 142 -12.20 11.94 -5.36
C GLU A 142 -12.37 11.40 -3.94
N VAL A 143 -11.45 10.53 -3.54
CA VAL A 143 -11.55 9.76 -2.28
C VAL A 143 -11.63 10.69 -1.06
N CYS A 144 -10.68 11.61 -0.96
CA CYS A 144 -10.60 12.69 0.01
C CYS A 144 -9.57 13.72 -0.47
N PHE A 145 -9.34 14.80 0.29
CA PHE A 145 -8.32 15.80 -0.03
C PHE A 145 -6.94 15.36 0.49
N CYS A 146 -5.98 15.14 -0.40
CA CYS A 146 -4.61 14.71 -0.03
C CYS A 146 -3.79 15.81 0.64
N ASP A 147 -4.28 17.05 0.61
CA ASP A 147 -3.64 18.24 1.18
C ASP A 147 -4.33 18.76 2.43
N ASN A 148 -5.32 18.02 2.96
CA ASN A 148 -6.03 18.37 4.18
C ASN A 148 -5.75 17.37 5.31
N GLN A 149 -5.20 17.86 6.43
CA GLN A 149 -4.76 16.99 7.52
C GLN A 149 -5.91 16.13 8.11
N GLN A 150 -7.12 16.69 8.23
CA GLN A 150 -8.26 15.95 8.79
C GLN A 150 -8.66 14.77 7.87
N ASP A 151 -8.70 15.00 6.57
CA ASP A 151 -9.02 13.96 5.59
C ASP A 151 -7.95 12.87 5.56
N VAL A 152 -6.67 13.27 5.56
CA VAL A 152 -5.53 12.33 5.56
C VAL A 152 -5.51 11.49 6.83
N ASP A 153 -5.71 12.09 7.99
CA ASP A 153 -5.80 11.38 9.27
C ASP A 153 -6.99 10.40 9.27
N THR A 154 -8.14 10.83 8.73
CA THR A 154 -9.34 9.98 8.61
C THR A 154 -9.09 8.82 7.66
N TYR A 155 -8.49 9.08 6.50
CA TYR A 155 -8.12 8.06 5.51
C TYR A 155 -7.27 6.97 6.14
N TYR A 156 -6.20 7.32 6.86
CA TYR A 156 -5.38 6.32 7.56
C TYR A 156 -6.13 5.63 8.69
N LYS A 157 -6.91 6.38 9.48
CA LYS A 157 -7.67 5.82 10.62
C LYS A 157 -8.66 4.74 10.19
N ILE A 158 -9.27 4.87 9.02
CA ILE A 158 -10.27 3.92 8.53
C ILE A 158 -9.65 2.68 7.88
N GLY A 159 -8.33 2.66 7.66
CA GLY A 159 -7.63 1.58 6.96
C GLY A 159 -7.28 1.90 5.50
N ALA A 160 -7.21 3.19 5.14
CA ALA A 160 -6.64 3.70 3.90
C ALA A 160 -7.20 3.02 2.63
N ALA A 161 -6.31 2.59 1.73
CA ALA A 161 -6.67 2.10 0.41
C ALA A 161 -7.60 0.89 0.45
N ARG A 162 -7.37 -0.01 1.41
CA ARG A 162 -8.20 -1.20 1.62
C ARG A 162 -9.64 -0.85 1.98
N ALA A 163 -9.84 0.07 2.91
CA ALA A 163 -11.19 0.45 3.33
C ALA A 163 -11.96 1.15 2.20
N VAL A 164 -11.28 2.07 1.50
CA VAL A 164 -11.85 2.80 0.36
C VAL A 164 -12.19 1.85 -0.80
N SER A 165 -11.26 0.96 -1.17
CA SER A 165 -11.49 -0.02 -2.24
C SER A 165 -12.64 -0.97 -1.90
N GLN A 166 -12.78 -1.41 -0.65
CA GLN A 166 -13.91 -2.24 -0.20
C GLN A 166 -15.25 -1.50 -0.34
N ILE A 167 -15.30 -0.21 0.01
CA ILE A 167 -16.50 0.62 -0.15
C ILE A 167 -16.89 0.75 -1.62
N ILE A 168 -15.90 1.04 -2.49
CA ILE A 168 -16.12 1.14 -3.93
C ILE A 168 -16.62 -0.20 -4.48
N PHE A 169 -15.94 -1.31 -4.16
CA PHE A 169 -16.31 -2.67 -4.56
C PHE A 169 -17.75 -3.02 -4.15
N ASN A 170 -18.09 -2.84 -2.87
CA ASN A 170 -19.43 -3.12 -2.34
C ASN A 170 -20.50 -2.26 -3.01
N SER A 171 -20.19 -1.01 -3.28
CA SER A 171 -21.11 -0.07 -3.94
C SER A 171 -21.38 -0.46 -5.40
N ILE A 172 -20.37 -0.98 -6.11
CA ILE A 172 -20.50 -1.35 -7.52
C ILE A 172 -21.17 -2.70 -7.72
N CYS A 173 -20.73 -3.71 -6.95
CA CYS A 173 -21.24 -5.08 -7.06
C CYS A 173 -22.63 -5.24 -6.43
N GLY A 174 -23.08 -4.26 -5.65
CA GLY A 174 -24.43 -4.17 -5.11
C GLY A 174 -24.60 -4.88 -3.76
N GLN A 175 -25.38 -4.24 -2.90
CA GLN A 175 -25.69 -4.62 -1.52
C GLN A 175 -26.31 -6.02 -1.40
N CYS A 176 -25.49 -7.04 -1.15
CA CYS A 176 -25.89 -8.23 -0.40
C CYS A 176 -25.33 -8.09 1.01
N ARG A 177 -26.10 -7.42 1.89
CA ARG A 177 -26.23 -7.63 3.36
C ARG A 177 -26.84 -6.40 4.02
N GLN A 178 -28.14 -6.16 3.78
CA GLN A 178 -28.96 -5.79 4.94
C GLN A 178 -29.17 -7.09 5.72
N GLY A 179 -28.63 -7.16 6.94
CA GLY A 179 -28.81 -8.30 7.82
C GLY A 179 -27.73 -9.37 7.74
N GLU A 180 -26.47 -9.00 7.95
CA GLU A 180 -25.63 -9.86 8.80
C GLU A 180 -25.11 -8.99 9.94
N ASN A 181 -25.55 -9.32 11.15
CA ASN A 181 -24.77 -9.02 12.35
C ASN A 181 -23.30 -9.27 12.01
N GLU A 182 -22.44 -8.30 12.30
CA GLU A 182 -21.03 -8.60 12.58
C GLU A 182 -20.97 -9.45 13.85
N LYS A 183 -21.33 -10.72 13.69
CA LYS A 183 -20.78 -11.83 14.42
C LYS A 183 -20.35 -12.83 13.37
N SER A 184 -19.16 -12.59 12.87
CA SER A 184 -18.23 -13.70 12.74
C SER A 184 -16.93 -13.24 13.39
N PRO A 185 -16.56 -13.79 14.56
CA PRO A 185 -15.18 -13.78 14.96
C PRO A 185 -14.49 -14.63 13.90
N GLY A 186 -13.91 -13.99 12.88
CA GLY A 186 -12.80 -14.59 12.17
C GLY A 186 -11.86 -14.99 13.29
N ARG A 187 -11.68 -16.31 13.48
CA ARG A 187 -10.98 -16.91 14.61
C ARG A 187 -9.72 -16.09 14.82
N VAL A 188 -9.75 -15.17 15.80
CA VAL A 188 -8.55 -14.56 16.33
C VAL A 188 -7.86 -15.79 16.88
N GLN A 189 -6.89 -16.31 16.14
CA GLN A 189 -5.93 -17.21 16.76
C GLN A 189 -5.42 -16.40 17.93
N GLU A 190 -5.81 -16.79 19.14
CA GLU A 190 -5.24 -16.21 20.34
C GLU A 190 -3.74 -16.26 20.15
N LYS A 191 -3.13 -15.06 20.10
CA LYS A 191 -1.69 -14.92 19.97
C LYS A 191 -1.10 -15.69 21.14
N SER A 192 -0.20 -16.62 20.87
CA SER A 192 0.52 -17.28 21.95
C SER A 192 1.26 -16.23 22.79
N LYS A 193 1.55 -16.58 24.04
CA LYS A 193 2.29 -15.69 24.94
C LYS A 193 3.65 -15.33 24.32
N GLU A 194 4.29 -16.31 23.70
CA GLU A 194 5.58 -16.19 23.01
C GLU A 194 5.50 -15.22 21.82
N GLN A 195 4.46 -15.33 20.98
CA GLN A 195 4.24 -14.41 19.86
C GLN A 195 4.01 -12.98 20.34
N THR A 196 3.24 -12.81 21.42
CA THR A 196 2.96 -11.50 22.02
C THR A 196 4.24 -10.86 22.54
N THR A 197 5.02 -11.61 23.33
CA THR A 197 6.32 -11.14 23.84
C THR A 197 7.28 -10.78 22.71
N PHE A 198 7.34 -11.57 21.63
CA PHE A 198 8.19 -11.26 20.48
C PHE A 198 7.79 -9.93 19.80
N MET A 199 6.49 -9.72 19.55
CA MET A 199 5.99 -8.49 18.95
C MET A 199 6.21 -7.27 19.84
N GLU A 200 5.97 -7.39 21.14
CA GLU A 200 6.20 -6.31 22.10
C GLU A 200 7.68 -5.93 22.16
N PHE A 201 8.58 -6.92 22.18
CA PHE A 201 10.02 -6.69 22.18
C PHE A 201 10.48 -5.94 20.91
N VAL A 202 10.15 -6.47 19.72
CA VAL A 202 10.56 -5.85 18.45
C VAL A 202 9.89 -4.49 18.27
N GLY A 203 8.58 -4.40 18.51
CA GLY A 203 7.78 -3.20 18.32
C GLY A 203 8.21 -2.07 19.26
N ALA A 204 8.64 -2.36 20.49
CA ALA A 204 9.16 -1.35 21.40
C ALA A 204 10.48 -0.73 20.91
N ILE A 205 11.42 -1.57 20.45
CA ILE A 205 12.71 -1.12 19.90
C ILE A 205 12.48 -0.33 18.60
N ALA A 206 11.68 -0.87 17.69
CA ALA A 206 11.35 -0.21 16.43
C ALA A 206 10.65 1.14 16.64
N ARG A 207 9.75 1.24 17.65
CA ARG A 207 9.10 2.51 18.01
C ARG A 207 10.09 3.54 18.55
N LYS A 208 11.02 3.12 19.42
CA LYS A 208 12.09 4.01 19.91
C LYS A 208 12.92 4.53 18.74
N ASP A 209 13.33 3.63 17.86
CA ASP A 209 14.14 3.95 16.69
C ASP A 209 13.43 4.92 15.73
N TRP A 210 12.14 4.69 15.50
CA TRP A 210 11.29 5.57 14.70
C TRP A 210 11.17 6.97 15.30
N LYS A 211 11.04 7.09 16.63
CA LYS A 211 11.00 8.39 17.32
C LYS A 211 12.32 9.15 17.19
N GLU A 212 13.45 8.46 17.26
CA GLU A 212 14.78 9.08 17.26
C GLU A 212 15.29 9.39 15.84
N ARG A 213 15.10 8.48 14.89
CA ARG A 213 15.76 8.53 13.58
C ARG A 213 14.81 8.60 12.38
N ARG A 214 13.51 8.35 12.60
CA ARG A 214 12.46 8.36 11.56
C ARG A 214 12.83 7.59 10.29
N ILE A 215 13.37 6.38 10.45
CA ILE A 215 13.78 5.55 9.31
C ILE A 215 12.61 4.70 8.81
N MET A 216 12.17 3.71 9.59
CA MET A 216 11.21 2.74 9.13
C MET A 216 10.06 2.57 10.11
N LEU A 217 8.85 2.48 9.58
CA LEU A 217 7.63 2.45 10.37
C LEU A 217 7.60 1.19 11.29
N PRO A 218 7.37 1.34 12.62
CA PRO A 218 7.49 0.24 13.58
C PRO A 218 6.66 -1.01 13.27
N SER A 219 5.45 -0.84 12.75
CA SER A 219 4.56 -1.92 12.32
C SER A 219 5.20 -2.80 11.26
N VAL A 220 5.87 -2.18 10.28
CA VAL A 220 6.51 -2.89 9.18
C VAL A 220 7.81 -3.56 9.63
N VAL A 221 8.62 -2.90 10.47
CA VAL A 221 9.81 -3.54 11.09
C VAL A 221 9.40 -4.80 11.87
N THR A 222 8.32 -4.70 12.65
CA THR A 222 7.79 -5.82 13.43
C THR A 222 7.28 -6.93 12.50
N ALA A 223 6.56 -6.58 11.43
CA ALA A 223 6.09 -7.54 10.43
C ALA A 223 7.23 -8.29 9.75
N GLN A 224 8.30 -7.59 9.34
CA GLN A 224 9.47 -8.21 8.73
C GLN A 224 10.20 -9.12 9.71
N ALA A 225 10.38 -8.69 10.96
CA ALA A 225 10.98 -9.53 11.98
C ALA A 225 10.18 -10.83 12.14
N ILE A 226 8.85 -10.77 12.20
CA ILE A 226 8.01 -11.98 12.28
C ILE A 226 8.23 -12.89 11.07
N LYS A 227 8.11 -12.32 9.87
CA LYS A 227 8.17 -13.04 8.59
C LYS A 227 9.52 -13.70 8.36
N GLU A 228 10.60 -12.94 8.51
CA GLU A 228 11.97 -13.34 8.16
C GLU A 228 12.59 -14.25 9.22
N SER A 229 12.22 -14.09 10.49
CA SER A 229 12.80 -14.87 11.59
C SER A 229 11.95 -16.05 12.05
N ALA A 230 10.76 -16.23 11.49
CA ALA A 230 9.73 -17.14 12.00
C ALA A 230 9.50 -16.93 13.52
N TRP A 231 9.15 -15.71 13.92
CA TRP A 231 8.95 -15.34 15.34
C TRP A 231 10.20 -15.57 16.22
N GLY A 232 11.40 -15.36 15.66
CA GLY A 232 12.67 -15.55 16.36
C GLY A 232 13.15 -17.01 16.41
N THR A 233 12.40 -17.96 15.83
CA THR A 233 12.70 -19.40 15.91
C THR A 233 13.56 -19.93 14.77
N SER A 234 13.79 -19.14 13.72
CA SER A 234 14.69 -19.52 12.63
C SER A 234 16.12 -19.74 13.14
N GLU A 235 16.89 -20.55 12.42
CA GLU A 235 18.29 -20.81 12.73
C GLU A 235 19.12 -19.53 12.84
N LEU A 236 18.95 -18.58 11.91
CA LEU A 236 19.65 -17.29 11.95
C LEU A 236 19.27 -16.48 13.20
N ALA A 237 17.99 -16.47 13.58
CA ALA A 237 17.54 -15.78 14.77
C ALA A 237 18.09 -16.41 16.06
N CYS A 238 18.12 -17.74 16.15
CA CYS A 238 18.56 -18.45 17.35
C CYS A 238 20.09 -18.57 17.48
N LYS A 239 20.82 -18.72 16.36
CA LYS A 239 22.27 -18.97 16.37
C LYS A 239 23.10 -17.73 16.08
N ALA A 240 22.56 -16.77 15.35
CA ALA A 240 23.24 -15.56 14.92
C ALA A 240 22.58 -14.27 15.43
N ASN A 241 21.49 -14.36 16.17
CA ASN A 241 20.64 -13.22 16.56
C ASN A 241 20.18 -12.36 15.37
N ALA A 242 20.12 -12.94 14.16
CA ALA A 242 19.80 -12.21 12.95
C ALA A 242 18.32 -12.40 12.58
N LEU A 243 17.50 -11.37 12.81
CA LEU A 243 16.05 -11.44 12.59
C LEU A 243 15.63 -11.19 11.13
N PHE A 244 16.46 -10.54 10.33
CA PHE A 244 16.08 -10.01 9.00
C PHE A 244 16.86 -10.63 7.83
N GLY A 245 17.65 -11.67 8.07
CA GLY A 245 18.37 -12.36 7.00
C GLY A 245 19.26 -11.44 6.13
N ILE A 246 20.00 -10.51 6.73
CA ILE A 246 20.86 -9.60 5.94
C ILE A 246 22.17 -10.30 5.63
N LYS A 247 22.50 -10.46 4.35
CA LYS A 247 23.79 -11.00 3.90
C LYS A 247 24.94 -10.04 4.21
N GLU A 248 26.13 -10.61 4.40
CA GLU A 248 27.38 -9.85 4.54
C GLU A 248 27.60 -9.03 3.25
N ASN A 249 27.77 -7.72 3.42
CA ASN A 249 27.83 -6.75 2.33
C ASN A 249 28.68 -5.52 2.73
N GLY A 250 29.89 -5.78 3.22
CA GLY A 250 30.77 -4.79 3.85
C GLY A 250 30.60 -4.72 5.37
N TRP A 251 29.96 -5.74 5.96
CA TRP A 251 29.69 -5.81 7.39
C TRP A 251 30.99 -6.09 8.15
N LYS A 252 31.26 -5.28 9.18
CA LYS A 252 32.48 -5.38 10.00
C LYS A 252 32.28 -6.16 11.30
N GLY A 253 31.04 -6.51 11.62
CA GLY A 253 30.71 -7.28 12.82
C GLY A 253 30.85 -8.79 12.61
N ARG A 254 30.28 -9.57 13.54
CA ARG A 254 30.29 -11.03 13.46
C ARG A 254 29.51 -11.52 12.25
N ILE A 255 29.90 -12.69 11.73
CA ILE A 255 29.23 -13.36 10.62
C ILE A 255 28.79 -14.76 11.03
N TYR A 256 27.73 -15.23 10.40
CA TYR A 256 27.28 -16.61 10.47
C TYR A 256 27.24 -17.19 9.06
N ILE A 257 27.74 -18.41 8.86
CA ILE A 257 27.82 -19.05 7.56
C ILE A 257 26.79 -20.17 7.49
N LYS A 258 25.90 -20.12 6.51
CA LYS A 258 24.94 -21.18 6.19
C LYS A 258 24.47 -21.07 4.74
N GLU A 259 23.82 -22.11 4.25
CA GLU A 259 23.19 -22.09 2.92
C GLU A 259 22.11 -21.00 2.81
N ALA A 260 22.01 -20.39 1.63
CA ALA A 260 20.88 -19.55 1.21
C ALA A 260 20.00 -20.31 0.22
N ILE A 261 18.69 -20.15 0.33
CA ILE A 261 17.72 -20.63 -0.67
C ILE A 261 17.33 -19.43 -1.53
N GLU A 262 17.58 -19.52 -2.83
CA GLU A 262 17.36 -18.45 -3.81
C GLU A 262 16.33 -18.87 -4.85
N GLN A 263 15.54 -17.93 -5.37
CA GLN A 263 14.55 -18.18 -6.42
C GLN A 263 15.05 -17.67 -7.78
N LYS A 264 14.91 -18.50 -8.82
CA LYS A 264 15.19 -18.13 -10.21
C LYS A 264 13.99 -17.40 -10.83
N PRO A 265 14.18 -16.69 -11.96
CA PRO A 265 13.08 -16.01 -12.68
C PRO A 265 11.94 -16.94 -13.11
N ASP A 266 12.20 -18.24 -13.27
CA ASP A 266 11.20 -19.27 -13.61
C ASP A 266 10.40 -19.78 -12.39
N GLY A 267 10.67 -19.26 -11.19
CA GLY A 267 10.03 -19.63 -9.93
C GLY A 267 10.69 -20.81 -9.21
N SER A 268 11.67 -21.50 -9.82
CA SER A 268 12.38 -22.62 -9.19
C SER A 268 13.40 -22.15 -8.15
N TYR A 269 13.69 -22.99 -7.15
CA TYR A 269 14.62 -22.68 -6.07
C TYR A 269 15.97 -23.38 -6.26
N TYR A 270 17.06 -22.72 -5.83
CA TYR A 270 18.40 -23.31 -5.75
C TYR A 270 19.09 -22.92 -4.45
N LYS A 271 20.11 -23.68 -4.07
CA LYS A 271 20.91 -23.44 -2.85
C LYS A 271 22.23 -22.78 -3.20
N VAL A 272 22.65 -21.86 -2.34
CA VAL A 272 23.99 -21.25 -2.39
C VAL A 272 24.68 -21.56 -1.07
N ASP A 273 25.60 -22.51 -1.11
CA ASP A 273 26.41 -22.91 0.04
C ASP A 273 27.32 -21.77 0.51
N ASP A 274 27.77 -21.86 1.76
CA ASP A 274 28.71 -20.91 2.39
C ASP A 274 28.28 -19.43 2.29
N THR A 275 26.98 -19.15 2.23
CA THR A 275 26.48 -17.78 2.25
C THR A 275 26.79 -17.15 3.61
N ARG A 276 27.41 -15.96 3.57
CA ARG A 276 27.80 -15.20 4.76
C ARG A 276 26.66 -14.27 5.15
N TRP A 277 26.17 -14.38 6.37
CA TRP A 277 25.10 -13.57 6.94
C TRP A 277 25.65 -12.69 8.05
N ARG A 278 25.10 -11.49 8.22
CA ARG A 278 25.38 -10.64 9.39
C ARG A 278 24.91 -11.36 10.65
N ALA A 279 25.72 -11.33 11.70
CA ALA A 279 25.40 -11.88 13.01
C ALA A 279 25.62 -10.82 14.11
N TYR A 280 24.85 -10.95 15.18
CA TYR A 280 24.69 -9.92 16.20
C TYR A 280 24.81 -10.50 17.61
N ASP A 281 25.15 -9.65 18.58
CA ASP A 281 25.25 -10.07 19.98
C ASP A 281 23.88 -10.25 20.63
N ASN A 282 22.86 -9.55 20.12
CA ASN A 282 21.48 -9.66 20.53
C ASN A 282 20.53 -9.20 19.40
N TRP A 283 19.23 -9.45 19.57
CA TRP A 283 18.22 -9.07 18.59
C TRP A 283 18.05 -7.55 18.45
N GLU A 284 18.32 -6.75 19.48
CA GLU A 284 18.26 -5.29 19.38
C GLU A 284 19.26 -4.75 18.34
N GLN A 285 20.50 -5.24 18.37
CA GLN A 285 21.50 -4.90 17.35
C GLN A 285 21.02 -5.29 15.94
N SER A 286 20.34 -6.43 15.78
CA SER A 286 19.78 -6.84 14.48
C SER A 286 18.68 -5.90 14.00
N ILE A 287 17.81 -5.42 14.89
CA ILE A 287 16.72 -4.47 14.57
C ILE A 287 17.31 -3.11 14.16
N LEU A 288 18.26 -2.59 14.93
CA LEU A 288 18.88 -1.30 14.63
C LEU A 288 19.71 -1.36 13.34
N ASP A 289 20.43 -2.47 13.12
CA ASP A 289 21.20 -2.68 11.89
C ASP A 289 20.31 -2.87 10.66
N HIS A 290 19.15 -3.52 10.79
CA HIS A 290 18.16 -3.56 9.72
C HIS A 290 17.74 -2.16 9.28
N ASN A 291 17.41 -1.28 10.23
CA ASN A 291 17.06 0.10 9.90
C ASN A 291 18.26 0.89 9.36
N ASN A 292 19.49 0.63 9.85
CA ASN A 292 20.71 1.20 9.24
C ASN A 292 20.89 0.73 7.79
N TYR A 293 20.63 -0.54 7.50
CA TYR A 293 20.70 -1.08 6.15
C TYR A 293 19.69 -0.38 5.24
N ILE A 294 18.45 -0.19 5.67
CA ILE A 294 17.45 0.60 4.93
C ILE A 294 17.93 2.04 4.70
N ALA A 295 18.45 2.70 5.74
CA ALA A 295 18.86 4.10 5.67
C ALA A 295 20.12 4.37 4.84
N THR A 296 20.99 3.37 4.64
CA THR A 296 22.33 3.59 4.05
C THR A 296 22.56 2.82 2.76
N ARG A 297 21.71 1.85 2.41
CA ARG A 297 21.96 1.01 1.23
C ARG A 297 21.91 1.84 -0.04
N SER A 298 23.01 1.81 -0.77
CA SER A 298 23.12 2.35 -2.13
C SER A 298 23.60 1.24 -3.08
N THR A 299 23.15 1.29 -4.33
CA THR A 299 23.57 0.39 -5.42
C THR A 299 24.33 1.11 -6.53
N ASP A 300 24.58 2.41 -6.38
CA ASP A 300 25.17 3.29 -7.40
C ASP A 300 26.37 4.10 -6.86
N GLY A 301 27.06 3.55 -5.87
CA GLY A 301 28.26 4.18 -5.28
C GLY A 301 27.94 5.33 -4.33
N GLY A 302 26.76 5.34 -3.71
CA GLY A 302 26.35 6.33 -2.72
C GLY A 302 25.62 7.54 -3.31
N ARG A 303 25.32 7.56 -4.61
CA ARG A 303 24.63 8.69 -5.25
C ARG A 303 23.14 8.73 -4.90
N SER A 304 22.52 7.56 -4.75
CA SER A 304 21.14 7.44 -4.31
C SER A 304 20.99 6.36 -3.23
N LEU A 305 20.03 6.59 -2.34
CA LEU A 305 19.59 5.60 -1.36
C LEU A 305 18.57 4.68 -2.01
N ARG A 306 18.86 3.38 -2.05
CA ARG A 306 18.01 2.34 -2.61
C ARG A 306 16.60 2.38 -2.02
N TYR A 307 16.50 2.61 -0.71
CA TYR A 307 15.24 2.63 0.02
C TYR A 307 14.82 4.05 0.43
N GLY A 308 15.26 5.08 -0.29
CA GLY A 308 14.97 6.48 0.07
C GLY A 308 13.48 6.79 0.29
N ALA A 309 12.58 6.16 -0.50
CA ALA A 309 11.13 6.33 -0.36
C ALA A 309 10.55 5.66 0.91
N VAL A 310 11.24 4.67 1.50
CA VAL A 310 10.84 4.05 2.77
C VAL A 310 11.13 4.99 3.94
N ILE A 311 12.24 5.74 3.86
CA ILE A 311 12.75 6.54 4.98
C ILE A 311 11.75 7.63 5.34
N GLY A 312 11.22 7.55 6.57
CA GLY A 312 10.28 8.53 7.10
C GLY A 312 8.85 8.41 6.56
N CYS A 313 8.57 7.41 5.71
CA CYS A 313 7.21 7.17 5.22
C CYS A 313 6.30 6.71 6.38
N CYS A 314 5.23 7.47 6.61
CA CYS A 314 4.30 7.25 7.72
C CYS A 314 3.12 6.33 7.36
N ASP A 315 3.10 5.77 6.14
CA ASP A 315 2.05 4.87 5.65
C ASP A 315 2.62 3.43 5.58
N PRO A 316 2.09 2.48 6.38
CA PRO A 316 2.57 1.11 6.39
C PRO A 316 2.41 0.40 5.03
N GLU A 317 1.36 0.71 4.27
CA GLU A 317 1.09 0.11 2.98
C GLU A 317 2.07 0.64 1.92
N LEU A 318 2.31 1.96 1.88
CA LEU A 318 3.36 2.54 1.03
C LEU A 318 4.74 2.00 1.39
N VAL A 319 5.09 1.89 2.68
CA VAL A 319 6.37 1.31 3.09
C VAL A 319 6.51 -0.11 2.54
N CYS A 320 5.49 -0.96 2.66
CA CYS A 320 5.51 -2.32 2.12
C CYS A 320 5.74 -2.33 0.59
N TRP A 321 5.04 -1.47 -0.14
CA TRP A 321 5.19 -1.35 -1.60
C TRP A 321 6.53 -0.78 -2.02
N TYR A 322 7.08 0.20 -1.30
CA TYR A 322 8.41 0.72 -1.53
C TYR A 322 9.48 -0.34 -1.31
N LEU A 323 9.38 -1.15 -0.26
CA LEU A 323 10.29 -2.27 -0.05
C LEU A 323 10.28 -3.23 -1.24
N GLN A 324 9.09 -3.59 -1.74
CA GLN A 324 8.97 -4.47 -2.90
C GLN A 324 9.55 -3.83 -4.17
N ARG A 325 9.17 -2.60 -4.48
CA ARG A 325 9.66 -1.88 -5.67
C ARG A 325 11.18 -1.67 -5.62
N CYS A 326 11.74 -1.42 -4.45
CA CYS A 326 13.17 -1.30 -4.24
C CYS A 326 13.88 -2.66 -4.29
N GLY A 327 13.15 -3.78 -4.40
CA GLY A 327 13.68 -5.14 -4.49
C GLY A 327 14.26 -5.65 -3.17
N TYR A 328 13.61 -5.33 -2.04
CA TYR A 328 13.99 -5.86 -0.73
C TYR A 328 13.91 -7.39 -0.71
N ALA A 329 12.84 -7.97 -1.28
CA ALA A 329 12.65 -9.40 -1.44
C ALA A 329 12.46 -9.77 -2.91
N THR A 330 12.77 -11.01 -3.27
CA THR A 330 12.53 -11.58 -4.60
C THR A 330 11.05 -11.94 -4.83
N SER A 331 10.27 -12.11 -3.76
CA SER A 331 8.85 -12.42 -3.85
C SER A 331 8.06 -11.27 -4.49
N ILE A 332 7.28 -11.60 -5.54
CA ILE A 332 6.39 -10.66 -6.23
C ILE A 332 5.13 -10.30 -5.43
N THR A 333 4.87 -10.97 -4.31
CA THR A 333 3.75 -10.68 -3.39
C THR A 333 4.26 -10.22 -2.02
N TYR A 334 5.50 -9.74 -1.95
CA TYR A 334 6.14 -9.40 -0.69
C TYR A 334 5.37 -8.32 0.08
N ALA A 335 5.02 -7.22 -0.58
CA ALA A 335 4.29 -6.09 -0.01
C ALA A 335 2.92 -6.52 0.50
N GLU A 336 2.16 -7.22 -0.34
CA GLU A 336 0.83 -7.74 -0.01
C GLU A 336 0.88 -8.68 1.19
N SER A 337 1.80 -9.63 1.19
CA SER A 337 1.96 -10.58 2.29
C SER A 337 2.37 -9.87 3.58
N LEU A 338 3.32 -8.92 3.51
CA LEU A 338 3.76 -8.15 4.68
C LEU A 338 2.59 -7.39 5.30
N MET A 339 1.76 -6.75 4.46
CA MET A 339 0.60 -6.01 4.90
C MET A 339 -0.53 -6.91 5.41
N LYS A 340 -0.99 -7.87 4.60
CA LYS A 340 -2.15 -8.73 4.88
C LYS A 340 -1.87 -9.78 5.95
N ASP A 341 -0.76 -10.50 5.84
CA ASP A 341 -0.49 -11.68 6.68
C ASP A 341 0.17 -11.32 8.01
N TYR A 342 0.69 -10.09 8.14
CA TYR A 342 1.39 -9.65 9.35
C TYR A 342 0.88 -8.33 9.91
N VAL A 343 1.02 -7.20 9.20
CA VAL A 343 0.64 -5.87 9.73
C VAL A 343 -0.83 -5.84 10.15
N VAL A 344 -1.73 -6.22 9.24
CA VAL A 344 -3.18 -6.26 9.49
C VAL A 344 -3.54 -7.40 10.43
N LYS A 345 -3.07 -8.61 10.14
CA LYS A 345 -3.43 -9.82 10.91
C LYS A 345 -3.12 -9.69 12.40
N TYR A 346 -2.03 -9.01 12.76
CA TYR A 346 -1.59 -8.87 14.15
C TYR A 346 -1.80 -7.47 14.73
N ASP A 347 -2.49 -6.57 14.02
CA ASP A 347 -2.76 -5.18 14.44
C ASP A 347 -1.48 -4.41 14.81
N LEU A 348 -0.45 -4.52 13.97
CA LEU A 348 0.89 -4.00 14.27
C LEU A 348 0.96 -2.47 14.18
N THR A 349 -0.01 -1.80 13.57
CA THR A 349 -0.07 -0.32 13.49
C THR A 349 -0.25 0.32 14.86
N VAL A 350 -0.58 -0.46 15.91
CA VAL A 350 -0.50 -0.02 17.31
C VAL A 350 0.92 0.46 17.68
N TYR A 351 1.96 -0.03 17.00
CA TYR A 351 3.35 0.39 17.21
C TYR A 351 3.70 1.73 16.55
N ASP A 352 2.90 2.19 15.60
CA ASP A 352 3.16 3.42 14.83
C ASP A 352 2.62 4.67 15.53
N LYS A 353 1.72 4.47 16.49
CA LYS A 353 1.10 5.54 17.28
C LYS A 353 2.13 6.20 18.21
N PRO A 354 2.03 7.54 18.42
CA PRO A 354 2.93 8.31 19.26
C PRO A 354 3.19 7.73 20.66
#